data_AF-A0A1E5IXY5-F1
#
_entry.id   AF-A0A1E5IXY5-F1
#
_cell.length_a   1.000
_cell.length_b   1.000
_cell.length_c   1.000
_cell.angle_alpha   90.00
_cell.angle_beta   90.00
_cell.angle_gamma   90.00
#
_symmetry.space_group_name_H-M   'P 1'
#
loop_
_entity.id
_entity.type
_entity.pdbx_description
1 polymer ?
#
loop_
_entity_poly.entity_id
_entity_poly.type
_entity_poly.pdbx_seq_one_letter_code
_entity_poly.pdbx_strand_id
1 'polypeptide(L)'
;MKTTTSLMRKSHFLGTKIRNLRKRNNLTMEDLSARCVRVDADSAPSVSYLSMIERGKRVPSAGMLAVIAAVFQKEVDWFLDDAPEEQAITPVKGSRGGISGMALEPSFLFSNEILQIAIPEMLSQTGISGRQFAHLLIRAHQEHHQNHFPDLERAAEEVGLKRMPLSLEDLQGIVERLGLTIKWFNKAPLEIVKEAGASEQHIITSYFELPNKIYLNKLLKSHTNRLKYDLAVHIGHSVLHNKDGLKSVMIAGRSHGTSLGEETFNAPQSSTVDAQDILHAWRDFESSFFAGALLCPKVPFRQLLDRHGYEIDVAKLVGVSPSVAMRRMTAVSPYSHWHYFDAYSPGKLKAVYRGNGIPLPWGNMRQVEDPCQHWAVFRMINAASTGSSAQISILDVAAEPKIYCCESIRVSDLAGNPHVLCAGIDLNPAIEAQGGDAQSIAHELKKVCVDNGGSANLPTSIKTDIKRVAKILNINWVERGIDNEARLICSRGSTCPRKPSCYESGTCGG
;
A
#
# COMPACT_ATOMS: atom_id res chain seq x y z
N MET A 1 -28.19 33.41 -29.80
CA MET A 1 -27.94 33.12 -28.37
C MET A 1 -28.66 31.85 -27.86
N LYS A 2 -28.72 30.74 -28.63
CA LYS A 2 -29.28 29.44 -28.17
C LYS A 2 -28.21 28.33 -28.02
N THR A 3 -27.01 28.54 -28.56
CA THR A 3 -25.94 27.52 -28.67
C THR A 3 -25.12 27.35 -27.39
N THR A 4 -24.94 28.41 -26.60
CA THR A 4 -24.10 28.41 -25.39
C THR A 4 -24.66 27.53 -24.27
N THR A 5 -25.99 27.49 -24.13
CA THR A 5 -26.70 26.65 -23.15
C THR A 5 -26.68 25.16 -23.50
N SER A 6 -26.58 24.84 -24.80
CA SER A 6 -26.46 23.45 -25.31
C SER A 6 -25.06 22.87 -25.02
N LEU A 7 -24.01 23.67 -25.25
CA LEU A 7 -22.62 23.28 -24.97
C LEU A 7 -22.37 22.99 -23.48
N MET A 8 -22.96 23.77 -22.56
CA MET A 8 -22.81 23.49 -21.12
C MET A 8 -23.45 22.17 -20.67
N ARG A 9 -24.50 21.69 -21.35
CA ARG A 9 -25.16 20.40 -21.03
C ARG A 9 -24.50 19.19 -21.68
N LYS A 10 -23.62 19.37 -22.66
CA LYS A 10 -22.95 18.30 -23.43
C LYS A 10 -21.43 18.28 -23.28
N SER A 11 -20.90 19.02 -22.29
CA SER A 11 -19.44 19.17 -22.07
C SER A 11 -18.95 18.46 -20.82
N HIS A 12 -19.72 17.49 -20.31
CA HIS A 12 -19.41 16.82 -19.05
C HIS A 12 -18.06 16.10 -19.09
N PHE A 13 -17.72 15.46 -20.22
CA PHE A 13 -16.42 14.78 -20.40
C PHE A 13 -15.37 15.59 -21.15
N LEU A 14 -15.68 16.83 -21.57
CA LEU A 14 -14.84 17.66 -22.43
C LEU A 14 -13.44 17.87 -21.86
N GLY A 15 -13.36 18.31 -20.60
CA GLY A 15 -12.09 18.58 -19.92
C GLY A 15 -11.21 17.33 -19.82
N THR A 16 -11.80 16.18 -19.51
CA THR A 16 -11.09 14.92 -19.34
C THR A 16 -10.66 14.31 -20.67
N LYS A 17 -11.47 14.40 -21.73
CA LYS A 17 -11.09 14.03 -23.10
C LYS A 17 -9.84 14.82 -23.56
N ILE A 18 -9.83 16.13 -23.35
CA ILE A 18 -8.69 17.00 -23.68
C ILE A 18 -7.46 16.62 -22.86
N ARG A 19 -7.61 16.47 -21.53
CA ARG A 19 -6.52 16.11 -20.62
C ARG A 19 -5.89 14.76 -20.99
N ASN A 20 -6.71 13.75 -21.27
CA ASN A 20 -6.25 12.41 -21.61
C ASN A 20 -5.55 12.37 -22.97
N LEU A 21 -6.09 13.06 -23.99
CA LEU A 21 -5.41 13.20 -25.28
C LEU A 21 -4.05 13.90 -25.12
N ARG A 22 -3.99 14.98 -24.34
CA ARG A 22 -2.74 15.69 -24.07
C ARG A 22 -1.70 14.78 -23.41
N LYS A 23 -2.11 14.04 -22.37
CA LYS A 23 -1.22 13.13 -21.62
C LYS A 23 -0.75 11.94 -22.46
N ARG A 24 -1.62 11.34 -23.28
CA ARG A 24 -1.27 10.25 -24.21
C ARG A 24 -0.24 10.66 -25.25
N ASN A 25 -0.31 11.91 -25.70
CA ASN A 25 0.63 12.46 -26.67
C ASN A 25 1.87 13.10 -26.00
N ASN A 26 2.08 12.89 -24.69
CA ASN A 26 3.20 13.43 -23.92
C ASN A 26 3.37 14.96 -24.03
N LEU A 27 2.26 15.70 -24.13
CA LEU A 27 2.28 17.16 -24.25
C LEU A 27 2.17 17.84 -22.88
N THR A 28 2.99 18.85 -22.64
CA THR A 28 2.76 19.80 -21.54
C THR A 28 1.57 20.71 -21.87
N MET A 29 1.04 21.43 -20.87
CA MET A 29 -0.01 22.43 -21.14
C MET A 29 0.53 23.58 -22.01
N GLU A 30 1.81 23.92 -21.86
CA GLU A 30 2.50 24.90 -22.69
C GLU A 30 2.60 24.43 -24.15
N ASP A 31 2.98 23.16 -24.37
CA ASP A 31 3.04 22.58 -25.72
C ASP A 31 1.69 22.62 -26.43
N LEU A 32 0.61 22.28 -25.72
CA LEU A 32 -0.73 22.30 -26.29
C LEU A 32 -1.17 23.74 -26.61
N SER A 33 -0.95 24.68 -25.68
CA SER A 33 -1.26 26.10 -25.90
C SER A 33 -0.50 26.66 -27.10
N ALA A 34 0.80 26.39 -27.20
CA ALA A 34 1.64 26.82 -28.32
C ALA A 34 1.19 26.24 -29.67
N ARG A 35 0.75 24.97 -29.69
CA ARG A 35 0.18 24.34 -30.89
C ARG A 35 -1.15 24.97 -31.29
N CYS A 36 -2.00 25.32 -30.33
CA CYS A 36 -3.25 26.03 -30.59
C CYS A 36 -2.98 27.42 -31.20
N VAL A 37 -1.99 28.17 -30.70
CA VAL A 37 -1.61 29.48 -31.25
C VAL A 37 -1.17 29.40 -32.71
N ARG A 38 -0.52 28.29 -33.12
CA ARG A 38 -0.12 28.06 -34.52
C ARG A 38 -1.29 27.79 -35.46
N VAL A 39 -2.42 27.31 -34.93
CA VAL A 39 -3.63 27.03 -35.72
C VAL A 39 -4.47 28.30 -35.84
N ASP A 40 -4.75 28.96 -34.73
CA ASP A 40 -5.44 30.25 -34.66
C ASP A 40 -5.05 30.97 -33.37
N ALA A 41 -4.38 32.12 -33.50
CA ALA A 41 -3.90 32.90 -32.38
C ALA A 41 -5.03 33.55 -31.58
N ASP A 42 -6.15 33.90 -32.22
CA ASP A 42 -7.24 34.64 -31.58
C ASP A 42 -8.12 33.73 -30.72
N SER A 43 -8.28 32.46 -31.13
CA SER A 43 -9.07 31.47 -30.40
C SER A 43 -8.24 30.54 -29.51
N ALA A 44 -6.92 30.72 -29.44
CA ALA A 44 -6.04 29.85 -28.66
C ALA A 44 -6.24 30.00 -27.13
N PRO A 45 -6.36 28.89 -26.38
CA PRO A 45 -6.40 28.95 -24.91
C PRO A 45 -5.02 29.26 -24.34
N SER A 46 -4.97 30.16 -23.35
CA SER A 46 -3.79 30.30 -22.50
C SER A 46 -3.58 29.06 -21.62
N VAL A 47 -2.36 28.85 -21.12
CA VAL A 47 -2.02 27.73 -20.22
C VAL A 47 -2.94 27.67 -19.00
N SER A 48 -3.22 28.83 -18.39
CA SER A 48 -4.12 28.93 -17.23
C SER A 48 -5.57 28.61 -17.57
N TYR A 49 -6.03 29.02 -18.76
CA TYR A 49 -7.38 28.75 -19.23
C TYR A 49 -7.56 27.26 -19.61
N LEU A 50 -6.57 26.67 -20.26
CA LEU A 50 -6.52 25.23 -20.54
C LEU A 50 -6.58 24.39 -19.26
N SER A 51 -5.84 24.80 -18.22
CA SER A 51 -5.92 24.18 -16.88
C SER A 51 -7.31 24.26 -16.26
N MET A 52 -8.07 25.34 -16.51
CA MET A 52 -9.44 25.46 -16.03
C MET A 52 -10.41 24.58 -16.83
N ILE A 53 -10.21 24.44 -18.14
CA ILE A 53 -10.99 23.54 -19.01
C ILE A 53 -10.76 22.08 -18.60
N GLU A 54 -9.52 21.65 -18.45
CA GLU A 54 -9.18 20.26 -18.08
C GLU A 54 -9.69 19.84 -16.69
N ARG A 55 -9.98 20.81 -15.82
CA ARG A 55 -10.57 20.58 -14.48
C ARG A 55 -12.09 20.72 -14.48
N GLY A 56 -12.73 20.89 -15.63
CA GLY A 56 -14.18 21.10 -15.73
C GLY A 56 -14.68 22.42 -15.15
N LYS A 57 -13.78 23.36 -14.81
CA LYS A 57 -14.16 24.65 -14.21
C LYS A 57 -14.64 25.68 -15.22
N ARG A 58 -14.26 25.52 -16.49
CA ARG A 58 -14.65 26.40 -17.60
C ARG A 58 -14.97 25.60 -18.85
N VAL A 59 -15.96 26.07 -19.61
CA VAL A 59 -16.30 25.54 -20.93
C VAL A 59 -15.68 26.46 -21.98
N PRO A 60 -14.90 25.94 -22.94
CA PRO A 60 -14.32 26.74 -24.02
C PRO A 60 -15.42 27.30 -24.94
N SER A 61 -15.10 28.40 -25.63
CA SER A 61 -15.93 28.88 -26.74
C SER A 61 -15.89 27.89 -27.91
N ALA A 62 -16.87 27.96 -28.81
CA ALA A 62 -16.91 27.09 -30.00
C ALA A 62 -15.63 27.21 -30.86
N GLY A 63 -15.12 28.44 -31.04
CA GLY A 63 -13.87 28.68 -31.77
C GLY A 63 -12.66 28.04 -31.08
N MET A 64 -12.55 28.20 -29.75
CA MET A 64 -11.48 27.57 -28.97
C MET A 64 -11.53 26.05 -29.01
N LEU A 65 -12.74 25.47 -28.95
CA LEU A 65 -12.91 24.02 -29.08
C LEU A 65 -12.52 23.53 -30.48
N ALA A 66 -12.85 24.27 -31.53
CA ALA A 66 -12.44 23.96 -32.90
C ALA A 66 -10.92 23.96 -33.07
N VAL A 67 -10.21 24.89 -32.42
CA VAL A 67 -8.73 24.92 -32.43
C VAL A 67 -8.15 23.70 -31.73
N ILE A 68 -8.67 23.35 -30.55
CA ILE A 68 -8.22 22.16 -29.81
C ILE A 68 -8.49 20.89 -30.62
N ALA A 69 -9.66 20.81 -31.25
CA ALA A 69 -10.07 19.72 -32.14
C ALA A 69 -9.12 19.57 -33.34
N ALA A 70 -8.75 20.69 -33.99
CA ALA A 70 -7.79 20.70 -35.08
C ALA A 70 -6.39 20.21 -34.67
N VAL A 71 -5.90 20.62 -33.48
CA VAL A 71 -4.59 20.15 -32.96
C VAL A 71 -4.58 18.65 -32.73
N PHE A 72 -5.68 18.08 -32.25
CA PHE A 72 -5.81 16.64 -31.99
C PHE A 72 -6.34 15.83 -33.18
N GLN A 73 -6.66 16.48 -34.30
CA GLN A 73 -7.28 15.85 -35.48
C GLN A 73 -8.54 15.05 -35.12
N LYS A 74 -9.45 15.69 -34.38
CA LYS A 74 -10.73 15.13 -33.95
C LYS A 74 -11.86 16.09 -34.34
N GLU A 75 -13.04 15.55 -34.57
CA GLU A 75 -14.24 16.36 -34.77
C GLU A 75 -14.66 17.05 -33.46
N VAL A 76 -15.22 18.25 -33.55
CA VAL A 76 -15.70 19.01 -32.38
C VAL A 76 -16.72 18.20 -31.58
N ASP A 77 -17.62 17.50 -32.28
CA ASP A 77 -18.66 16.67 -31.67
C ASP A 77 -18.08 15.48 -30.89
N TRP A 78 -16.88 14.99 -31.23
CA TRP A 78 -16.22 13.94 -30.46
C TRP A 78 -15.90 14.38 -29.02
N PHE A 79 -15.66 15.67 -28.81
CA PHE A 79 -15.45 16.24 -27.48
C PHE A 79 -16.75 16.48 -26.72
N LEU A 80 -17.88 16.51 -27.43
CA LEU A 80 -19.21 16.68 -26.88
C LEU A 80 -19.86 15.29 -26.65
N ASP A 81 -20.89 15.24 -25.83
CA ASP A 81 -21.43 13.97 -25.33
C ASP A 81 -22.22 13.20 -26.41
N ASP A 82 -21.58 12.14 -26.94
CA ASP A 82 -22.17 10.83 -27.23
C ASP A 82 -21.21 9.76 -26.65
N ALA A 83 -21.77 8.64 -26.20
CA ALA A 83 -21.26 7.70 -25.20
C ALA A 83 -19.71 7.54 -25.03
N PRO A 84 -19.23 7.44 -23.78
CA PRO A 84 -17.81 7.29 -23.47
C PRO A 84 -17.20 5.99 -24.00
N GLU A 85 -16.21 6.06 -24.91
CA GLU A 85 -15.26 4.95 -25.08
C GLU A 85 -14.43 4.85 -23.78
N GLU A 86 -14.56 3.75 -23.02
CA GLU A 86 -13.94 3.56 -21.69
C GLU A 86 -12.46 3.98 -21.67
N GLN A 87 -11.72 3.60 -22.72
CA GLN A 87 -10.32 3.95 -22.87
C GLN A 87 -10.10 5.46 -22.79
N ALA A 88 -10.93 6.29 -23.43
CA ALA A 88 -10.71 7.73 -23.56
C ALA A 88 -10.83 8.52 -22.24
N ILE A 89 -11.43 7.95 -21.19
CA ILE A 89 -11.78 8.65 -19.95
C ILE A 89 -11.03 8.09 -18.74
N THR A 90 -10.61 6.82 -18.78
CA THR A 90 -9.74 6.27 -17.73
C THR A 90 -8.42 7.05 -17.66
N PRO A 91 -8.10 7.69 -16.52
CA PRO A 91 -6.84 8.41 -16.40
C PRO A 91 -5.68 7.41 -16.50
N VAL A 92 -4.73 7.69 -17.39
CA VAL A 92 -3.44 7.00 -17.40
C VAL A 92 -2.70 7.46 -16.13
N LYS A 93 -2.90 6.74 -15.02
CA LYS A 93 -1.94 6.83 -13.92
C LYS A 93 -0.62 6.33 -14.48
N GLY A 94 0.46 7.08 -14.26
CA GLY A 94 1.79 6.53 -14.39
C GLY A 94 1.89 5.25 -13.56
N SER A 95 2.87 4.40 -13.83
CA SER A 95 3.15 3.11 -13.18
C SER A 95 3.31 3.12 -11.63
N ARG A 96 2.91 4.22 -10.96
CA ARG A 96 2.94 4.42 -9.51
C ARG A 96 1.61 4.05 -8.88
N GLY A 97 1.63 2.99 -8.08
CA GLY A 97 0.57 2.66 -7.13
C GLY A 97 -0.43 1.62 -7.61
N GLY A 98 -0.99 0.89 -6.65
CA GLY A 98 -1.52 -0.45 -6.86
C GLY A 98 -2.98 -0.59 -7.28
N ILE A 99 -3.67 0.51 -7.57
CA ILE A 99 -5.09 0.48 -7.92
C ILE A 99 -5.29 1.39 -9.13
N SER A 100 -5.81 0.81 -10.21
CA SER A 100 -6.34 1.58 -11.34
C SER A 100 -7.38 2.55 -10.78
N GLY A 101 -7.11 3.85 -10.93
CA GLY A 101 -8.04 4.87 -10.47
C GLY A 101 -9.29 4.87 -11.36
N MET A 102 -10.44 5.12 -10.77
CA MET A 102 -11.64 5.46 -11.53
C MET A 102 -11.51 6.90 -12.07
N ALA A 103 -12.05 7.14 -13.27
CA ALA A 103 -12.25 8.49 -13.75
C ALA A 103 -13.38 9.15 -12.94
N LEU A 104 -13.09 10.28 -12.30
CA LEU A 104 -14.04 11.01 -11.47
C LEU A 104 -14.86 11.95 -12.36
N GLU A 105 -15.74 11.37 -13.19
CA GLU A 105 -16.60 12.10 -14.12
C GLU A 105 -18.09 11.75 -13.97
N PRO A 106 -19.01 12.73 -14.11
CA PRO A 106 -18.75 14.16 -14.28
C PRO A 106 -18.08 14.79 -13.04
N SER A 107 -17.03 15.58 -13.26
CA SER A 107 -16.18 16.15 -12.18
C SER A 107 -16.94 16.91 -11.09
N PHE A 108 -18.11 17.49 -11.40
CA PHE A 108 -18.94 18.18 -10.42
C PHE A 108 -19.51 17.24 -9.34
N LEU A 109 -19.77 15.95 -9.63
CA LEU A 109 -20.22 14.94 -8.65
C LEU A 109 -19.14 14.56 -7.64
N PHE A 110 -17.88 14.81 -7.99
CA PHE A 110 -16.71 14.52 -7.18
C PHE A 110 -16.11 15.79 -6.57
N SER A 111 -16.93 16.84 -6.43
CA SER A 111 -16.55 18.04 -5.68
C SER A 111 -16.34 17.70 -4.20
N ASN A 112 -15.48 18.47 -3.53
CA ASN A 112 -15.22 18.26 -2.09
C ASN A 112 -16.51 18.32 -1.27
N GLU A 113 -17.44 19.21 -1.62
CA GLU A 113 -18.73 19.36 -0.94
C GLU A 113 -19.60 18.11 -1.06
N ILE A 114 -19.73 17.55 -2.27
CA ILE A 114 -20.53 16.32 -2.48
C ILE A 114 -19.85 15.12 -1.82
N LEU A 115 -18.52 14.99 -1.95
CA LEU A 115 -17.78 13.89 -1.33
C LEU A 115 -17.85 13.93 0.20
N GLN A 116 -17.81 15.11 0.82
CA GLN A 116 -17.97 15.27 2.27
C GLN A 116 -19.33 14.81 2.79
N ILE A 117 -20.37 14.82 1.94
CA ILE A 117 -21.72 14.33 2.27
C ILE A 117 -21.88 12.85 1.91
N ALA A 118 -21.43 12.44 0.72
CA ALA A 118 -21.63 11.10 0.20
C ALA A 118 -20.75 10.04 0.88
N ILE A 119 -19.53 10.39 1.31
CA ILE A 119 -18.62 9.44 1.97
C ILE A 119 -19.19 8.94 3.29
N PRO A 120 -19.61 9.80 4.25
CA PRO A 120 -20.23 9.33 5.50
C PRO A 120 -21.46 8.44 5.26
N GLU A 121 -22.32 8.81 4.31
CA GLU A 121 -23.50 8.03 3.95
C GLU A 121 -23.12 6.64 3.41
N MET A 122 -22.16 6.57 2.48
CA MET A 122 -21.64 5.31 1.94
C MET A 122 -21.03 4.44 3.05
N LEU A 123 -20.27 5.02 3.98
CA LEU A 123 -19.65 4.30 5.08
C LEU A 123 -20.70 3.74 6.05
N SER A 124 -21.73 4.53 6.38
CA SER A 124 -22.88 4.10 7.17
C SER A 124 -23.63 2.92 6.51
N GLN A 125 -23.94 3.03 5.21
CA GLN A 125 -24.63 1.97 4.46
C GLN A 125 -23.81 0.69 4.30
N THR A 126 -22.48 0.81 4.21
CA THR A 126 -21.58 -0.34 4.04
C THR A 126 -21.13 -0.97 5.36
N GLY A 127 -21.39 -0.31 6.49
CA GLY A 127 -20.94 -0.73 7.82
C GLY A 127 -19.44 -0.53 8.05
N ILE A 128 -18.81 0.37 7.30
CA ILE A 128 -17.37 0.67 7.43
C ILE A 128 -17.20 1.79 8.46
N SER A 129 -16.39 1.59 9.51
CA SER A 129 -16.13 2.63 10.52
C SER A 129 -15.10 3.66 10.07
N GLY A 130 -15.10 4.84 10.71
CA GLY A 130 -14.19 5.95 10.38
C GLY A 130 -12.71 5.55 10.41
N ARG A 131 -12.28 4.79 11.42
CA ARG A 131 -10.91 4.26 11.54
C ARG A 131 -10.53 3.34 10.38
N GLN A 132 -11.47 2.54 9.90
CA GLN A 132 -11.25 1.60 8.81
C GLN A 132 -11.08 2.34 7.48
N PHE A 133 -11.90 3.37 7.27
CA PHE A 133 -11.78 4.28 6.16
C PHE A 133 -10.45 5.06 6.21
N ALA A 134 -10.02 5.53 7.38
CA ALA A 134 -8.74 6.19 7.57
C ALA A 134 -7.56 5.30 7.13
N HIS A 135 -7.55 4.02 7.52
CA HIS A 135 -6.51 3.09 7.07
C HIS A 135 -6.53 2.85 5.56
N LEU A 136 -7.71 2.86 4.92
CA LEU A 136 -7.81 2.77 3.46
C LEU A 136 -7.21 4.01 2.79
N LEU A 137 -7.47 5.21 3.32
CA LEU A 137 -6.86 6.46 2.86
C LEU A 137 -5.33 6.43 3.03
N ILE A 138 -4.82 6.03 4.20
CA ILE A 138 -3.39 5.91 4.47
C ILE A 138 -2.74 4.93 3.50
N ARG A 139 -3.36 3.77 3.26
CA ARG A 139 -2.84 2.79 2.30
C ARG A 139 -2.78 3.37 0.88
N ALA A 140 -3.85 4.04 0.43
CA ALA A 140 -3.86 4.69 -0.88
C ALA A 140 -2.76 5.77 -0.97
N HIS A 141 -2.54 6.52 0.12
CA HIS A 141 -1.47 7.51 0.22
C HIS A 141 -0.07 6.87 0.15
N GLN A 142 0.17 5.76 0.86
CA GLN A 142 1.40 4.99 0.81
C GLN A 142 1.69 4.42 -0.58
N GLU A 143 0.68 3.85 -1.23
CA GLU A 143 0.79 3.30 -2.59
C GLU A 143 1.08 4.41 -3.62
N HIS A 144 0.42 5.56 -3.49
CA HIS A 144 0.66 6.73 -4.36
C HIS A 144 2.11 7.25 -4.26
N HIS A 145 2.66 7.30 -3.05
CA HIS A 145 4.03 7.76 -2.79
C HIS A 145 5.08 6.66 -2.88
N GLN A 146 4.69 5.42 -3.20
CA GLN A 146 5.58 4.23 -3.19
C GLN A 146 6.38 4.11 -1.88
N ASN A 147 5.72 4.33 -0.74
CA ASN A 147 6.34 4.36 0.60
C ASN A 147 7.52 5.34 0.76
N HIS A 148 7.62 6.36 -0.09
CA HIS A 148 8.69 7.34 -0.03
C HIS A 148 8.24 8.63 0.67
N PHE A 149 8.74 8.86 1.89
CA PHE A 149 8.40 10.03 2.72
C PHE A 149 9.67 10.77 3.20
N PRO A 150 10.31 11.59 2.36
CA PRO A 150 11.59 12.24 2.66
C PRO A 150 11.63 13.03 3.97
N ASP A 151 10.53 13.67 4.35
CA ASP A 151 10.49 14.51 5.54
C ASP A 151 10.48 13.68 6.83
N LEU A 152 9.73 12.57 6.85
CA LEU A 152 9.74 11.61 7.96
C LEU A 152 11.10 10.91 8.09
N GLU A 153 11.73 10.59 6.95
CA GLU A 153 13.09 10.04 6.90
C GLU A 153 14.09 11.03 7.50
N ARG A 154 14.04 12.30 7.07
CA ARG A 154 14.94 13.37 7.53
C ARG A 154 14.79 13.57 9.04
N ALA A 155 13.56 13.67 9.54
CA ALA A 155 13.29 13.84 10.96
C ALA A 155 13.86 12.69 11.80
N ALA A 156 13.69 11.44 11.34
CA ALA A 156 14.24 10.27 12.03
C ALA A 156 15.77 10.24 11.99
N GLU A 157 16.37 10.60 10.85
CA GLU A 157 17.82 10.65 10.66
C GLU A 157 18.49 11.76 11.47
N GLU A 158 17.84 12.91 11.66
CA GLU A 158 18.30 14.02 12.51
C GLU A 158 18.31 13.62 13.98
N VAL A 159 17.28 12.91 14.45
CA VAL A 159 17.18 12.43 15.83
C VAL A 159 18.14 11.27 16.12
N GLY A 160 18.20 10.30 15.20
CA GLY A 160 19.03 9.10 15.32
C GLY A 160 20.49 9.27 14.90
N LEU A 161 20.82 10.41 14.27
CA LEU A 161 22.13 10.72 13.69
C LEU A 161 22.60 9.65 12.69
N LYS A 162 21.65 9.03 11.97
CA LYS A 162 21.88 7.93 11.01
C LYS A 162 22.67 6.74 11.58
N ARG A 163 22.71 6.58 12.91
CA ARG A 163 23.42 5.47 13.56
C ARG A 163 22.62 4.18 13.42
N MET A 164 23.32 3.09 13.13
CA MET A 164 22.73 1.75 13.03
C MET A 164 23.81 0.70 13.34
N PRO A 165 23.56 -0.28 14.23
CA PRO A 165 22.35 -0.43 15.05
C PRO A 165 22.30 0.60 16.19
N LEU A 166 21.08 0.92 16.67
CA LEU A 166 20.88 1.67 17.92
C LEU A 166 20.69 0.69 19.07
N SER A 167 21.43 0.87 20.17
CA SER A 167 21.22 0.11 21.41
C SER A 167 19.96 0.58 22.17
N LEU A 168 19.59 -0.13 23.25
CA LEU A 168 18.50 0.35 24.10
C LEU A 168 18.89 1.63 24.84
N GLU A 169 20.15 1.70 25.28
CA GLU A 169 20.76 2.84 25.96
C GLU A 169 20.81 4.06 25.02
N ASP A 170 21.11 3.86 23.73
CA ASP A 170 21.03 4.93 22.73
C ASP A 170 19.63 5.53 22.62
N LEU A 171 18.59 4.68 22.59
CA LEU A 171 17.20 5.13 22.53
C LEU A 171 16.78 5.83 23.83
N GLN A 172 17.22 5.33 24.99
CA GLN A 172 16.99 6.00 26.28
C GLN A 172 17.66 7.37 26.32
N GLY A 173 18.89 7.50 25.80
CA GLY A 173 19.57 8.79 25.68
C GLY A 173 18.85 9.76 24.72
N ILE A 174 18.21 9.26 23.66
CA ILE A 174 17.33 10.09 22.81
C ILE A 174 16.10 10.56 23.59
N VAL A 175 15.44 9.67 24.34
CA VAL A 175 14.27 10.00 25.19
C VAL A 175 14.63 11.09 26.20
N GLU A 176 15.76 10.95 26.90
CA GLU A 176 16.23 11.93 27.89
C GLU A 176 16.51 13.30 27.25
N ARG A 177 17.20 13.33 26.11
CA ARG A 177 17.51 14.57 25.37
C ARG A 177 16.26 15.30 24.86
N LEU A 178 15.17 14.58 24.60
CA LEU A 178 13.86 15.15 24.24
C LEU A 178 13.03 15.59 25.47
N GLY A 179 13.60 15.46 26.67
CA GLY A 179 12.94 15.79 27.94
C GLY A 179 11.77 14.86 28.25
N LEU A 180 11.81 13.62 27.75
CA LEU A 180 10.80 12.59 28.01
C LEU A 180 11.22 11.74 29.21
N THR A 181 10.24 11.17 29.92
CA THR A 181 10.48 10.34 31.11
C THR A 181 9.83 8.97 30.96
N ILE A 182 10.57 7.91 31.23
CA ILE A 182 10.07 6.54 31.16
C ILE A 182 9.48 6.13 32.52
N LYS A 183 8.27 5.60 32.51
CA LYS A 183 7.62 4.95 33.65
C LYS A 183 7.26 3.51 33.31
N TRP A 184 7.30 2.64 34.31
CA TRP A 184 7.02 1.21 34.13
C TRP A 184 5.71 0.81 34.79
N PHE A 185 4.90 0.00 34.11
CA PHE A 185 3.66 -0.55 34.65
C PHE A 185 3.58 -2.07 34.47
N ASN A 186 2.73 -2.71 35.27
CA ASN A 186 2.42 -4.15 35.15
C ASN A 186 1.06 -4.38 34.49
N LYS A 187 0.05 -3.61 34.90
CA LYS A 187 -1.30 -3.62 34.33
C LYS A 187 -1.66 -2.21 33.89
N ALA A 188 -2.20 -2.07 32.68
CA ALA A 188 -2.65 -0.79 32.18
C ALA A 188 -3.92 -0.33 32.93
N PRO A 189 -4.13 0.98 33.14
CA PRO A 189 -5.37 1.49 33.73
C PRO A 189 -6.60 1.12 32.91
N LEU A 190 -7.74 0.90 33.57
CA LEU A 190 -9.00 0.50 32.91
C LEU A 190 -9.45 1.49 31.83
N GLU A 191 -9.22 2.78 32.03
CA GLU A 191 -9.53 3.82 31.04
C GLU A 191 -8.73 3.62 29.75
N ILE A 192 -7.43 3.33 29.86
CA ILE A 192 -6.56 3.06 28.72
C ILE A 192 -6.98 1.76 28.04
N VAL A 193 -7.40 0.73 28.80
CA VAL A 193 -7.92 -0.52 28.24
C VAL A 193 -9.20 -0.29 27.43
N LYS A 194 -10.11 0.53 27.95
CA LYS A 194 -11.37 0.88 27.28
C LYS A 194 -11.14 1.73 26.03
N GLU A 195 -10.35 2.81 26.13
CA GLU A 195 -9.99 3.71 25.03
C GLU A 195 -9.23 2.96 23.92
N ALA A 196 -8.34 2.04 24.33
CA ALA A 196 -7.59 1.19 23.43
C ALA A 196 -8.37 -0.02 22.91
N GLY A 197 -9.66 -0.18 23.25
CA GLY A 197 -10.51 -1.30 22.82
C GLY A 197 -9.88 -2.68 22.98
N ALA A 198 -9.08 -2.88 24.05
CA ALA A 198 -8.30 -4.10 24.25
C ALA A 198 -9.16 -5.18 24.92
N SER A 199 -9.27 -6.36 24.29
CA SER A 199 -9.88 -7.57 24.87
C SER A 199 -8.85 -8.43 25.62
N GLU A 200 -9.28 -9.53 26.24
CA GLU A 200 -8.38 -10.45 26.99
C GLU A 200 -7.23 -11.04 26.13
N GLN A 201 -7.37 -11.05 24.81
CA GLN A 201 -6.35 -11.53 23.86
C GLN A 201 -5.28 -10.46 23.54
N HIS A 202 -5.35 -9.29 24.16
CA HIS A 202 -4.54 -8.12 23.84
C HIS A 202 -3.69 -7.66 25.02
N ILE A 203 -2.45 -7.26 24.72
CA ILE A 203 -1.51 -6.74 25.71
C ILE A 203 -1.16 -5.30 25.36
N ILE A 204 -1.51 -4.35 26.23
CA ILE A 204 -1.03 -2.97 26.10
C ILE A 204 0.45 -2.95 26.45
N THR A 205 1.28 -2.64 25.45
CA THR A 205 2.74 -2.67 25.57
C THR A 205 3.29 -1.34 26.06
N SER A 206 2.73 -0.23 25.58
CA SER A 206 3.12 1.10 26.04
C SER A 206 2.07 2.15 25.70
N TYR A 207 2.15 3.32 26.33
CA TYR A 207 1.35 4.49 25.97
C TYR A 207 2.04 5.80 26.36
N PHE A 208 1.65 6.88 25.69
CA PHE A 208 2.12 8.24 25.98
C PHE A 208 1.12 8.98 26.88
N GLU A 209 1.62 9.59 27.95
CA GLU A 209 0.88 10.46 28.86
C GLU A 209 1.51 11.85 28.85
N LEU A 210 0.65 12.87 28.73
CA LEU A 210 1.08 14.25 28.77
C LEU A 210 1.74 14.63 30.11
N PRO A 211 2.67 15.61 30.08
CA PRO A 211 3.19 16.29 28.88
C PRO A 211 4.37 15.55 28.25
N ASN A 212 4.99 14.58 28.93
CA ASN A 212 6.29 14.03 28.52
C ASN A 212 6.59 12.61 29.05
N LYS A 213 5.58 11.83 29.44
CA LYS A 213 5.78 10.51 30.08
C LYS A 213 5.46 9.37 29.13
N ILE A 214 6.40 8.46 28.98
CA ILE A 214 6.20 7.19 28.26
C ILE A 214 6.00 6.10 29.30
N TYR A 215 4.85 5.45 29.29
CA TYR A 215 4.57 4.29 30.12
C TYR A 215 4.87 3.02 29.34
N LEU A 216 5.73 2.16 29.89
CA LEU A 216 6.16 0.90 29.29
C LEU A 216 5.74 -0.28 30.18
N ASN A 217 5.20 -1.32 29.56
CA ASN A 217 4.88 -2.55 30.28
C ASN A 217 6.17 -3.27 30.68
N LYS A 218 6.31 -3.72 31.94
CA LYS A 218 7.50 -4.46 32.40
C LYS A 218 7.76 -5.74 31.62
N LEU A 219 6.74 -6.33 30.97
CA LEU A 219 6.89 -7.45 30.04
C LEU A 219 7.85 -7.15 28.87
N LEU A 220 8.01 -5.88 28.50
CA LEU A 220 8.93 -5.48 27.44
C LEU A 220 10.41 -5.67 27.81
N LYS A 221 10.74 -5.79 29.09
CA LYS A 221 12.13 -5.99 29.54
C LYS A 221 12.73 -7.32 29.06
N SER A 222 11.91 -8.35 28.86
CA SER A 222 12.34 -9.62 28.26
C SER A 222 12.26 -9.63 26.73
N HIS A 223 11.79 -8.55 26.10
CA HIS A 223 11.54 -8.45 24.67
C HIS A 223 12.19 -7.21 24.07
N THR A 224 13.52 -7.15 24.09
CA THR A 224 14.32 -5.98 23.70
C THR A 224 13.95 -5.41 22.33
N ASN A 225 13.74 -6.25 21.31
CA ASN A 225 13.37 -5.77 19.96
C ASN A 225 12.03 -5.02 19.95
N ARG A 226 11.06 -5.48 20.74
CA ARG A 226 9.75 -4.80 20.86
C ARG A 226 9.89 -3.53 21.70
N LEU A 227 10.66 -3.57 22.78
CA LEU A 227 10.96 -2.39 23.60
C LEU A 227 11.59 -1.26 22.77
N LYS A 228 12.59 -1.58 21.92
CA LYS A 228 13.20 -0.63 21.01
C LYS A 228 12.17 -0.01 20.06
N TYR A 229 11.29 -0.83 19.49
CA TYR A 229 10.24 -0.36 18.59
C TYR A 229 9.24 0.57 19.29
N ASP A 230 8.71 0.18 20.46
CA ASP A 230 7.77 1.00 21.22
C ASP A 230 8.40 2.36 21.59
N LEU A 231 9.65 2.38 22.05
CA LEU A 231 10.37 3.62 22.32
C LEU A 231 10.52 4.49 21.07
N ALA A 232 10.91 3.89 19.94
CA ALA A 232 11.07 4.60 18.68
C ALA A 232 9.76 5.22 18.17
N VAL A 233 8.62 4.55 18.38
CA VAL A 233 7.28 5.10 18.05
C VAL A 233 6.96 6.30 18.92
N HIS A 234 7.19 6.23 20.23
CA HIS A 234 6.93 7.37 21.14
C HIS A 234 7.89 8.54 20.91
N ILE A 235 9.15 8.28 20.53
CA ILE A 235 10.08 9.31 20.06
C ILE A 235 9.50 10.00 18.82
N GLY A 236 9.05 9.22 17.83
CA GLY A 236 8.43 9.75 16.61
C GLY A 236 7.20 10.60 16.90
N HIS A 237 6.31 10.11 17.76
CA HIS A 237 5.13 10.84 18.20
C HIS A 237 5.51 12.19 18.85
N SER A 238 6.49 12.20 19.76
CA SER A 238 6.94 13.43 20.42
C SER A 238 7.58 14.43 19.44
N VAL A 239 8.32 13.96 18.44
CA VAL A 239 9.06 14.79 17.48
C VAL A 239 8.12 15.38 16.43
N LEU A 240 7.21 14.58 15.90
CA LEU A 240 6.35 14.96 14.79
C LEU A 240 5.10 15.73 15.23
N HIS A 241 4.61 15.46 16.45
CA HIS A 241 3.34 16.01 16.92
C HIS A 241 3.49 16.92 18.14
N ASN A 242 4.68 17.43 18.43
CA ASN A 242 4.92 18.41 19.51
C ASN A 242 4.33 18.02 20.88
N LYS A 243 4.27 16.71 21.19
CA LYS A 243 3.64 16.19 22.42
C LYS A 243 2.14 16.56 22.53
N ASP A 244 1.47 16.79 21.40
CA ASP A 244 0.05 17.16 21.32
C ASP A 244 -0.87 16.08 21.92
N GLY A 245 -2.03 16.51 22.40
CA GLY A 245 -2.84 15.87 23.43
C GLY A 245 -3.58 14.58 23.07
N LEU A 246 -3.20 13.91 21.98
CA LEU A 246 -3.75 12.61 21.59
C LEU A 246 -2.87 11.48 22.11
N LYS A 247 -3.40 10.69 23.04
CA LYS A 247 -2.68 9.54 23.63
C LYS A 247 -2.31 8.53 22.55
N SER A 248 -1.02 8.35 22.29
CA SER A 248 -0.52 7.23 21.48
C SER A 248 -0.46 5.97 22.34
N VAL A 249 -1.16 4.90 21.94
CA VAL A 249 -1.23 3.63 22.67
C VAL A 249 -0.75 2.47 21.80
N MET A 250 0.23 1.74 22.30
CA MET A 250 0.81 0.55 21.67
C MET A 250 0.22 -0.73 22.27
N ILE A 251 -0.20 -1.64 21.39
CA ILE A 251 -0.83 -2.90 21.77
C ILE A 251 -0.18 -4.04 20.98
N ALA A 252 0.02 -5.18 21.64
CA ALA A 252 0.40 -6.45 21.03
C ALA A 252 -0.79 -7.43 21.12
N GLY A 253 -0.87 -8.38 20.20
CA GLY A 253 -2.12 -9.13 19.96
C GLY A 253 -3.10 -8.37 19.05
N ARG A 254 -3.04 -7.02 19.05
CA ARG A 254 -3.92 -6.18 18.24
C ARG A 254 -3.20 -5.75 16.98
N SER A 255 -3.96 -5.51 15.92
CA SER A 255 -3.43 -4.81 14.77
C SER A 255 -2.99 -3.42 15.15
N HIS A 256 -1.69 -3.19 15.04
CA HIS A 256 -1.20 -1.85 14.79
C HIS A 256 -1.67 -1.46 13.39
N GLY A 257 -2.64 -0.55 13.33
CA GLY A 257 -2.99 0.19 12.12
C GLY A 257 -3.67 -0.57 10.97
N THR A 258 -4.45 -1.65 11.18
CA THR A 258 -5.13 -2.31 10.04
C THR A 258 -6.22 -3.40 10.29
N SER A 259 -6.48 -3.89 11.51
CA SER A 259 -7.55 -4.88 11.73
C SER A 259 -8.87 -4.21 11.99
N LEU A 260 -9.58 -4.10 10.88
CA LEU A 260 -11.00 -4.03 10.65
C LEU A 260 -11.87 -5.13 11.31
N GLY A 261 -11.42 -5.83 12.36
CA GLY A 261 -12.00 -7.14 12.72
C GLY A 261 -12.41 -7.40 14.17
N GLU A 262 -12.10 -6.53 15.14
CA GLU A 262 -12.55 -6.74 16.53
C GLU A 262 -12.89 -5.41 17.18
N GLU A 263 -14.13 -4.99 16.98
CA GLU A 263 -14.88 -4.30 18.02
C GLU A 263 -16.05 -5.21 18.39
N THR A 264 -15.99 -5.66 19.64
CA THR A 264 -17.05 -6.37 20.35
C THR A 264 -18.43 -5.81 20.04
N PHE A 265 -19.37 -6.74 19.85
CA PHE A 265 -20.81 -6.62 19.59
C PHE A 265 -21.65 -5.63 20.44
N ASN A 266 -21.08 -4.72 21.24
CA ASN A 266 -21.83 -3.94 22.24
C ASN A 266 -21.40 -2.48 22.45
N ALA A 267 -20.59 -1.88 21.58
CA ALA A 267 -20.42 -0.41 21.58
C ALA A 267 -21.32 0.20 20.48
N PRO A 268 -22.08 1.27 20.75
CA PRO A 268 -22.85 1.95 19.72
C PRO A 268 -21.87 2.48 18.67
N GLN A 269 -21.84 1.83 17.50
CA GLN A 269 -21.07 2.28 16.36
C GLN A 269 -21.60 3.66 15.98
N SER A 270 -20.85 4.72 16.24
CA SER A 270 -21.18 6.00 15.62
C SER A 270 -20.89 5.85 14.13
N SER A 271 -21.94 5.77 13.32
CA SER A 271 -21.87 5.78 11.85
C SER A 271 -21.32 7.11 11.29
N THR A 272 -21.09 8.09 12.15
CA THR A 272 -20.44 9.35 11.83
C THR A 272 -18.93 9.16 11.78
N VAL A 273 -18.32 9.50 10.64
CA VAL A 273 -16.87 9.62 10.51
C VAL A 273 -16.37 10.70 11.46
N ASP A 274 -15.75 10.31 12.57
CA ASP A 274 -15.08 11.28 13.45
C ASP A 274 -13.75 11.69 12.81
N ALA A 275 -13.56 12.99 12.61
CA ALA A 275 -12.30 13.56 12.12
C ALA A 275 -11.13 13.20 13.05
N GLN A 276 -11.42 12.99 14.34
CA GLN A 276 -10.43 12.61 15.33
C GLN A 276 -9.86 11.21 15.07
N ASP A 277 -10.69 10.24 14.69
CA ASP A 277 -10.26 8.88 14.36
C ASP A 277 -9.30 8.86 13.16
N ILE A 278 -9.60 9.69 12.15
CA ILE A 278 -8.74 9.84 10.97
C ILE A 278 -7.39 10.43 11.38
N LEU A 279 -7.41 11.49 12.20
CA LEU A 279 -6.20 12.14 12.69
C LEU A 279 -5.34 11.19 13.54
N HIS A 280 -5.96 10.40 14.42
CA HIS A 280 -5.28 9.37 15.20
C HIS A 280 -4.60 8.33 14.32
N ALA A 281 -5.33 7.76 13.35
CA ALA A 281 -4.78 6.76 12.44
C ALA A 281 -3.60 7.33 11.61
N TRP A 282 -3.70 8.60 11.20
CA TRP A 282 -2.64 9.29 10.48
C TRP A 282 -1.38 9.47 11.34
N ARG A 283 -1.53 9.95 12.58
CA ARG A 283 -0.41 10.12 13.53
C ARG A 283 0.25 8.80 13.90
N ASP A 284 -0.53 7.74 14.08
CA ASP A 284 -0.02 6.38 14.32
C ASP A 284 0.83 5.91 13.14
N PHE A 285 0.37 6.16 11.91
CA PHE A 285 1.14 5.87 10.69
C PHE A 285 2.46 6.64 10.66
N GLU A 286 2.44 7.96 10.85
CA GLU A 286 3.64 8.80 10.81
C GLU A 286 4.66 8.39 11.88
N SER A 287 4.20 8.15 13.11
CA SER A 287 5.04 7.71 14.23
C SER A 287 5.62 6.32 14.00
N SER A 288 4.84 5.39 13.44
CA SER A 288 5.29 4.04 13.07
C SER A 288 6.30 4.06 11.91
N PHE A 289 6.09 4.90 10.89
CA PHE A 289 7.06 5.09 9.81
C PHE A 289 8.37 5.68 10.32
N PHE A 290 8.28 6.74 11.14
CA PHE A 290 9.43 7.35 11.80
C PHE A 290 10.21 6.33 12.62
N ALA A 291 9.55 5.48 13.41
CA ALA A 291 10.21 4.46 14.21
C ALA A 291 11.03 3.49 13.36
N GLY A 292 10.49 3.08 12.21
CA GLY A 292 11.20 2.27 11.23
C GLY A 292 12.43 2.99 10.66
N ALA A 293 12.30 4.27 10.31
CA ALA A 293 13.40 5.09 9.80
C ALA A 293 14.47 5.39 10.87
N LEU A 294 14.08 5.52 12.14
CA LEU A 294 15.00 5.74 13.25
C LEU A 294 15.85 4.49 13.54
N LEU A 295 15.19 3.33 13.62
CA LEU A 295 15.87 2.05 13.90
C LEU A 295 16.65 1.52 12.70
N CYS A 296 16.18 1.82 11.49
CA CYS A 296 16.77 1.38 10.22
C CYS A 296 16.91 2.58 9.26
N PRO A 297 17.88 3.49 9.49
CA PRO A 297 18.09 4.67 8.65
C PRO A 297 18.31 4.31 7.18
N LYS A 298 17.83 5.14 6.25
CA LYS A 298 17.66 4.78 4.84
C LYS A 298 18.95 4.27 4.20
N VAL A 299 20.03 5.06 4.27
CA VAL A 299 21.30 4.72 3.60
C VAL A 299 22.01 3.54 4.28
N PRO A 300 22.25 3.54 5.60
CA PRO A 300 22.89 2.42 6.28
C PRO A 300 22.12 1.10 6.12
N PHE A 301 20.79 1.12 6.25
CA PHE A 301 19.99 -0.08 6.14
C PHE A 301 19.95 -0.62 4.72
N ARG A 302 19.88 0.26 3.69
CA ARG A 302 20.00 -0.17 2.29
C ARG A 302 21.35 -0.85 2.02
N GLN A 303 22.46 -0.28 2.49
CA GLN A 303 23.78 -0.89 2.33
C GLN A 303 23.87 -2.27 3.01
N LEU A 304 23.24 -2.43 4.18
CA LEU A 304 23.16 -3.71 4.85
C LEU A 304 22.35 -4.72 4.03
N LEU A 305 21.17 -4.33 3.52
CA LEU A 305 20.35 -5.17 2.65
C LEU A 305 21.12 -5.61 1.40
N ASP A 306 21.81 -4.69 0.74
CA ASP A 306 22.60 -4.97 -0.45
C ASP A 306 23.74 -5.96 -0.15
N ARG A 307 24.42 -5.85 1.01
CA ARG A 307 25.48 -6.80 1.40
C ARG A 307 24.97 -8.21 1.70
N HIS A 308 23.73 -8.32 2.15
CA HIS A 308 23.13 -9.58 2.60
C HIS A 308 22.06 -10.11 1.63
N GLY A 309 21.92 -9.54 0.43
CA GLY A 309 20.97 -10.01 -0.58
C GLY A 309 19.49 -9.95 -0.17
N TYR A 310 19.12 -8.93 0.62
CA TYR A 310 17.75 -8.69 1.10
C TYR A 310 17.14 -9.83 1.95
N GLU A 311 17.96 -10.59 2.67
CA GLU A 311 17.50 -11.61 3.61
C GLU A 311 16.75 -11.03 4.83
N ILE A 312 15.77 -11.77 5.35
CA ILE A 312 15.03 -11.38 6.56
C ILE A 312 15.93 -11.38 7.81
N ASP A 313 16.95 -12.25 7.83
CA ASP A 313 17.85 -12.42 8.98
C ASP A 313 18.68 -11.17 9.31
N VAL A 314 18.77 -10.18 8.41
CA VAL A 314 19.33 -8.85 8.73
C VAL A 314 18.66 -8.19 9.92
N ALA A 315 17.39 -8.55 10.22
CA ALA A 315 16.67 -8.09 11.40
C ALA A 315 17.43 -8.42 12.70
N LYS A 316 18.08 -9.59 12.77
CA LYS A 316 18.88 -10.03 13.91
C LYS A 316 20.13 -9.18 14.08
N LEU A 317 20.80 -8.81 12.97
CA LEU A 317 22.00 -7.98 12.97
C LEU A 317 21.73 -6.56 13.48
N VAL A 318 20.56 -6.00 13.13
CA VAL A 318 20.14 -4.66 13.59
C VAL A 318 19.51 -4.69 14.99
N GLY A 319 19.03 -5.86 15.43
CA GLY A 319 18.31 -6.02 16.69
C GLY A 319 16.88 -5.46 16.64
N VAL A 320 16.17 -5.74 15.54
CA VAL A 320 14.75 -5.40 15.32
C VAL A 320 13.93 -6.66 15.01
N SER A 321 12.61 -6.56 15.03
CA SER A 321 11.76 -7.67 14.61
C SER A 321 11.79 -7.85 13.09
N PRO A 322 11.53 -9.09 12.58
CA PRO A 322 11.38 -9.32 11.14
C PRO A 322 10.34 -8.39 10.50
N SER A 323 9.24 -8.08 11.20
CA SER A 323 8.21 -7.16 10.71
C SER A 323 8.74 -5.74 10.45
N VAL A 324 9.64 -5.23 11.30
CA VAL A 324 10.25 -3.91 11.09
C VAL A 324 11.18 -3.95 9.89
N ALA A 325 12.06 -4.97 9.81
CA ALA A 325 12.99 -5.11 8.69
C ALA A 325 12.28 -5.26 7.35
N MET A 326 11.28 -6.14 7.25
CA MET A 326 10.52 -6.39 6.03
C MET A 326 9.70 -5.17 5.58
N ARG A 327 9.02 -4.47 6.50
CA ARG A 327 8.35 -3.20 6.16
C ARG A 327 9.36 -2.18 5.64
N ARG A 328 10.54 -2.10 6.28
CA ARG A 328 11.57 -1.16 5.89
C ARG A 328 12.18 -1.46 4.52
N MET A 329 12.35 -2.74 4.14
CA MET A 329 12.78 -3.15 2.79
C MET A 329 11.94 -2.47 1.72
N THR A 330 10.61 -2.41 1.92
CA THR A 330 9.67 -1.79 0.95
C THR A 330 9.83 -0.28 0.76
N ALA A 331 10.53 0.40 1.68
CA ALA A 331 10.72 1.85 1.65
C ALA A 331 12.15 2.27 1.25
N VAL A 332 13.16 1.42 1.48
CA VAL A 332 14.57 1.76 1.20
C VAL A 332 15.14 1.08 -0.04
N SER A 333 14.50 0.01 -0.53
CA SER A 333 14.95 -0.69 -1.73
C SER A 333 14.97 0.25 -2.93
N PRO A 334 15.98 0.16 -3.81
CA PRO A 334 15.97 0.88 -5.08
C PRO A 334 14.89 0.36 -6.03
N TYR A 335 14.46 -0.89 -5.87
CA TYR A 335 13.35 -1.47 -6.61
C TYR A 335 12.03 -1.05 -5.97
N SER A 336 11.08 -0.52 -6.74
CA SER A 336 9.84 0.06 -6.19
C SER A 336 8.65 -0.90 -6.15
N HIS A 337 8.72 -2.04 -6.82
CA HIS A 337 7.57 -2.93 -7.00
C HIS A 337 7.47 -3.98 -5.90
N TRP A 338 7.34 -3.51 -4.65
CA TRP A 338 7.20 -4.35 -3.46
C TRP A 338 5.74 -4.46 -2.98
N HIS A 339 5.47 -5.53 -2.24
CA HIS A 339 4.32 -5.64 -1.35
C HIS A 339 4.75 -6.23 -0.01
N TYR A 340 3.96 -5.96 1.02
CA TYR A 340 4.13 -6.51 2.36
C TYR A 340 2.78 -6.85 2.99
N PHE A 341 2.70 -8.02 3.61
CA PHE A 341 1.53 -8.49 4.35
C PHE A 341 1.94 -9.00 5.74
N ASP A 342 1.14 -8.67 6.73
CA ASP A 342 1.17 -9.22 8.08
C ASP A 342 -0.20 -9.87 8.34
N ALA A 343 -0.24 -11.19 8.41
CA ALA A 343 -1.47 -11.98 8.34
C ALA A 343 -1.65 -12.88 9.55
N TYR A 344 -2.82 -12.78 10.19
CA TYR A 344 -3.27 -13.58 11.31
C TYR A 344 -4.31 -14.60 10.84
N SER A 345 -4.29 -15.77 11.48
CA SER A 345 -5.32 -16.79 11.26
C SER A 345 -6.54 -16.53 12.16
N PRO A 346 -7.78 -16.76 11.68
CA PRO A 346 -8.18 -17.05 10.29
C PRO A 346 -8.42 -15.75 9.49
N GLY A 347 -7.70 -15.58 8.38
CA GLY A 347 -8.05 -14.60 7.33
C GLY A 347 -8.03 -13.12 7.74
N LYS A 348 -7.16 -12.68 8.64
CA LYS A 348 -7.05 -11.26 9.06
C LYS A 348 -5.73 -10.66 8.57
N LEU A 349 -5.76 -9.61 7.75
CA LEU A 349 -4.56 -8.81 7.50
C LEU A 349 -4.47 -7.70 8.53
N LYS A 350 -3.38 -7.74 9.30
CA LYS A 350 -2.82 -6.59 10.01
C LYS A 350 -2.20 -5.70 8.93
N ALA A 351 -0.92 -5.40 8.93
CA ALA A 351 -0.36 -4.43 8.00
C ALA A 351 -0.37 -4.92 6.53
N VAL A 352 -0.64 -3.98 5.61
CA VAL A 352 -0.71 -4.23 4.17
C VAL A 352 -0.09 -3.06 3.41
N TYR A 353 0.84 -3.36 2.50
CA TYR A 353 1.38 -2.43 1.53
C TYR A 353 1.46 -3.07 0.15
N ARG A 354 1.10 -2.33 -0.91
CA ARG A 354 1.03 -2.84 -2.30
C ARG A 354 1.63 -1.85 -3.30
N GLY A 355 2.93 -1.56 -3.16
CA GLY A 355 3.66 -0.71 -4.11
C GLY A 355 3.66 -1.24 -5.55
N ASN A 356 3.51 -2.56 -5.73
CA ASN A 356 3.39 -3.22 -7.03
C ASN A 356 1.96 -3.39 -7.58
N GLY A 357 0.93 -3.08 -6.79
CA GLY A 357 -0.46 -3.29 -7.19
C GLY A 357 -0.97 -4.70 -7.23
N ILE A 358 -0.32 -5.62 -6.52
CA ILE A 358 -0.88 -6.95 -6.30
C ILE A 358 -2.30 -6.82 -5.70
N PRO A 359 -3.32 -7.49 -6.26
CA PRO A 359 -4.63 -7.59 -5.63
C PRO A 359 -4.51 -8.11 -4.20
N LEU A 360 -5.44 -7.72 -3.32
CA LEU A 360 -5.43 -8.32 -1.98
C LEU A 360 -5.86 -9.78 -2.06
N PRO A 361 -5.24 -10.66 -1.25
CA PRO A 361 -5.68 -12.04 -1.13
C PRO A 361 -7.10 -12.15 -0.55
N TRP A 362 -7.55 -11.12 0.19
CA TRP A 362 -8.94 -10.93 0.62
C TRP A 362 -9.24 -9.46 0.92
N GLY A 363 -10.53 -9.08 0.92
CA GLY A 363 -10.93 -7.74 1.33
C GLY A 363 -10.78 -7.58 2.86
N ASN A 364 -10.05 -6.58 3.33
CA ASN A 364 -9.95 -6.33 4.79
C ASN A 364 -11.30 -5.93 5.43
N MET A 365 -12.33 -5.63 4.63
CA MET A 365 -13.62 -5.09 5.09
C MET A 365 -14.71 -6.12 5.33
N ARG A 366 -14.57 -7.34 4.79
CA ARG A 366 -15.48 -8.46 5.04
C ARG A 366 -14.68 -9.75 5.00
N GLN A 367 -15.04 -10.72 5.84
CA GLN A 367 -14.49 -12.07 5.75
C GLN A 367 -14.75 -12.60 4.33
N VAL A 368 -13.68 -12.99 3.63
CA VAL A 368 -13.82 -13.58 2.29
C VAL A 368 -14.20 -15.03 2.48
N GLU A 369 -15.29 -15.43 1.84
CA GLU A 369 -15.85 -16.79 1.94
C GLU A 369 -14.90 -17.84 1.36
N ASP A 370 -14.08 -17.48 0.35
CA ASP A 370 -13.22 -18.41 -0.38
C ASP A 370 -11.79 -17.88 -0.64
N PRO A 371 -10.92 -17.76 0.38
CA PRO A 371 -9.54 -17.35 0.18
C PRO A 371 -8.71 -18.46 -0.50
N CYS A 372 -7.87 -18.08 -1.45
CA CYS A 372 -7.01 -19.03 -2.17
C CYS A 372 -5.91 -19.58 -1.23
N GLN A 373 -5.95 -20.88 -0.92
CA GLN A 373 -5.00 -21.54 -0.02
C GLN A 373 -3.56 -21.65 -0.57
N HIS A 374 -3.33 -21.28 -1.84
CA HIS A 374 -2.02 -21.38 -2.48
C HIS A 374 -1.14 -20.14 -2.32
N TRP A 375 -1.66 -19.05 -1.74
CA TRP A 375 -0.80 -17.92 -1.38
C TRP A 375 0.23 -18.36 -0.35
N ALA A 376 1.47 -17.89 -0.50
CA ALA A 376 2.59 -18.22 0.40
C ALA A 376 2.24 -17.96 1.88
N VAL A 377 1.49 -16.89 2.13
CA VAL A 377 0.97 -16.52 3.46
C VAL A 377 0.12 -17.63 4.08
N PHE A 378 -0.89 -18.14 3.36
CA PHE A 378 -1.80 -19.17 3.90
C PHE A 378 -1.11 -20.51 4.09
N ARG A 379 -0.26 -20.90 3.14
CA ARG A 379 0.50 -22.14 3.26
C ARG A 379 1.36 -22.15 4.52
N MET A 380 2.01 -21.03 4.82
CA MET A 380 2.84 -20.89 6.02
C MET A 380 1.99 -20.81 7.32
N ILE A 381 0.77 -20.28 7.26
CA ILE A 381 -0.17 -20.34 8.40
C ILE A 381 -0.54 -21.80 8.72
N ASN A 382 -0.85 -22.58 7.67
CA ASN A 382 -1.35 -23.94 7.80
C ASN A 382 -0.22 -24.98 7.95
N ALA A 383 1.00 -24.69 7.49
CA ALA A 383 2.16 -25.57 7.65
C ALA A 383 2.92 -25.24 8.94
N ALA A 384 3.32 -26.28 9.69
CA ALA A 384 4.23 -26.16 10.82
C ALA A 384 5.70 -26.05 10.36
N SER A 385 5.98 -25.21 9.36
CA SER A 385 7.33 -25.07 8.81
C SER A 385 8.21 -24.19 9.69
N THR A 386 9.42 -24.68 9.96
CA THR A 386 10.48 -23.93 10.63
C THR A 386 11.29 -23.15 9.59
N GLY A 387 11.43 -21.84 9.78
CA GLY A 387 12.21 -20.96 8.89
C GLY A 387 11.35 -20.15 7.92
N SER A 388 12.01 -19.49 6.98
CA SER A 388 11.35 -18.73 5.91
C SER A 388 11.18 -19.56 4.64
N SER A 389 10.27 -19.14 3.76
CA SER A 389 9.94 -19.84 2.52
C SER A 389 9.78 -18.87 1.36
N ALA A 390 10.55 -19.12 0.29
CA ALA A 390 10.51 -18.41 -0.97
C ALA A 390 9.55 -19.09 -1.95
N GLN A 391 8.63 -18.33 -2.55
CA GLN A 391 7.67 -18.86 -3.51
C GLN A 391 7.57 -17.98 -4.75
N ILE A 392 7.73 -18.57 -5.94
CA ILE A 392 7.34 -17.96 -7.21
C ILE A 392 5.84 -18.21 -7.43
N SER A 393 5.09 -17.14 -7.64
CA SER A 393 3.64 -17.19 -7.80
C SER A 393 3.20 -16.46 -9.06
N ILE A 394 2.16 -16.98 -9.72
CA ILE A 394 1.55 -16.34 -10.89
C ILE A 394 0.12 -15.97 -10.54
N LEU A 395 -0.22 -14.70 -10.77
CA LEU A 395 -1.54 -14.13 -10.50
C LEU A 395 -1.99 -13.31 -11.70
N ASP A 396 -3.23 -13.53 -12.14
CA ASP A 396 -3.86 -12.69 -13.14
C ASP A 396 -4.31 -11.36 -12.51
N VAL A 397 -3.87 -10.25 -13.11
CA VAL A 397 -4.26 -8.90 -12.75
C VAL A 397 -4.81 -8.22 -13.99
N ALA A 398 -6.08 -7.83 -13.97
CA ALA A 398 -6.78 -7.26 -15.13
C ALA A 398 -6.68 -8.16 -16.39
N ALA A 399 -6.83 -9.48 -16.21
CA ALA A 399 -6.71 -10.52 -17.24
C ALA A 399 -5.29 -10.77 -17.81
N GLU A 400 -4.26 -10.12 -17.28
CA GLU A 400 -2.87 -10.37 -17.65
C GLU A 400 -2.11 -11.11 -16.53
N PRO A 401 -1.35 -12.17 -16.84
CA PRO A 401 -0.58 -12.90 -15.84
C PRO A 401 0.65 -12.10 -15.40
N LYS A 402 0.87 -12.02 -14.09
CA LYS A 402 2.05 -11.41 -13.49
C LYS A 402 2.82 -12.41 -12.63
N ILE A 403 4.15 -12.29 -12.64
CA ILE A 403 5.05 -13.14 -11.88
C ILE A 403 5.47 -12.41 -10.61
N TYR A 404 5.17 -13.02 -9.46
CA TYR A 404 5.58 -12.52 -8.16
C TYR A 404 6.57 -13.49 -7.53
N CYS A 405 7.49 -12.95 -6.74
CA CYS A 405 8.28 -13.73 -5.80
C CYS A 405 8.00 -13.21 -4.39
N CYS A 406 7.78 -14.11 -3.43
CA CYS A 406 7.50 -13.76 -2.04
C CYS A 406 8.36 -14.58 -1.09
N GLU A 407 8.86 -13.94 -0.03
CA GLU A 407 9.47 -14.59 1.13
C GLU A 407 8.50 -14.47 2.32
N SER A 408 8.14 -15.60 2.91
CA SER A 408 7.23 -15.67 4.07
C SER A 408 7.89 -16.28 5.30
N ILE A 409 7.54 -15.82 6.50
CA ILE A 409 8.02 -16.37 7.78
C ILE A 409 6.88 -16.39 8.81
N ARG A 410 6.77 -17.49 9.56
CA ARG A 410 5.85 -17.62 10.69
C ARG A 410 6.50 -17.10 11.97
N VAL A 411 5.78 -16.24 12.69
CA VAL A 411 6.23 -15.63 13.95
C VAL A 411 5.06 -15.58 14.95
N SER A 412 5.38 -15.38 16.22
CA SER A 412 4.38 -15.11 17.26
C SER A 412 4.51 -13.68 17.75
N ASP A 413 3.38 -13.04 18.05
CA ASP A 413 3.42 -11.74 18.72
C ASP A 413 3.61 -11.88 20.24
N LEU A 414 3.65 -10.74 20.94
CA LEU A 414 3.87 -10.71 22.39
C LEU A 414 2.75 -11.38 23.19
N ALA A 415 1.54 -11.50 22.62
CA ALA A 415 0.41 -12.19 23.23
C ALA A 415 0.44 -13.70 22.94
N GLY A 416 1.44 -14.19 22.18
CA GLY A 416 1.57 -15.59 21.78
C GLY A 416 0.77 -15.94 20.53
N ASN A 417 0.10 -14.98 19.88
CA ASN A 417 -0.72 -15.25 18.71
C ASN A 417 0.17 -15.47 17.47
N PRO A 418 0.02 -16.61 16.77
CA PRO A 418 0.80 -16.89 15.57
C PRO A 418 0.29 -16.04 14.39
N HIS A 419 1.23 -15.51 13.61
CA HIS A 419 0.96 -14.78 12.38
C HIS A 419 2.08 -15.03 11.36
N VAL A 420 1.82 -14.67 10.11
CA VAL A 420 2.77 -14.80 9.00
C VAL A 420 3.08 -13.44 8.43
N LEU A 421 4.38 -13.16 8.32
CA LEU A 421 4.91 -12.00 7.64
C LEU A 421 5.32 -12.42 6.23
N CYS A 422 4.96 -11.62 5.24
CA CYS A 422 5.30 -11.85 3.85
C CYS A 422 5.75 -10.55 3.20
N ALA A 423 6.90 -10.60 2.53
CA ALA A 423 7.35 -9.54 1.65
C ALA A 423 7.53 -10.15 0.27
N GLY A 424 7.17 -9.41 -0.77
CA GLY A 424 7.37 -9.89 -2.12
C GLY A 424 7.46 -8.79 -3.14
N ILE A 425 7.81 -9.17 -4.36
CA ILE A 425 8.04 -8.27 -5.47
C ILE A 425 7.32 -8.75 -6.73
N ASP A 426 6.89 -7.81 -7.58
CA ASP A 426 6.53 -8.09 -8.99
C ASP A 426 7.82 -8.18 -9.79
N LEU A 427 8.04 -9.29 -10.52
CA LEU A 427 9.25 -9.50 -11.31
C LEU A 427 9.13 -8.91 -12.73
N ASN A 428 7.92 -8.65 -13.23
CA ASN A 428 7.70 -8.25 -14.61
C ASN A 428 8.46 -6.96 -14.99
N PRO A 429 8.43 -5.87 -14.19
CA PRO A 429 9.17 -4.65 -14.52
C PRO A 429 10.68 -4.86 -14.59
N ALA A 430 11.23 -5.76 -13.76
CA ALA A 430 12.65 -6.06 -13.77
C ALA A 430 13.04 -6.94 -14.97
N ILE A 431 12.17 -7.84 -15.43
CA ILE A 431 12.36 -8.62 -16.66
C ILE A 431 12.36 -7.67 -17.89
N GLU A 432 11.39 -6.78 -17.97
CA GLU A 432 11.27 -5.80 -19.07
C GLU A 432 12.48 -4.86 -19.13
N ALA A 433 12.96 -4.39 -17.98
CA ALA A 433 14.16 -3.55 -17.90
C ALA A 433 15.45 -4.23 -18.39
N GLN A 434 15.46 -5.58 -18.46
CA GLN A 434 16.56 -6.37 -19.03
C GLN A 434 16.34 -6.71 -20.51
N GLY A 435 15.29 -6.18 -21.15
CA GLY A 435 14.94 -6.46 -22.54
C GLY A 435 14.22 -7.78 -22.76
N GLY A 436 13.73 -8.43 -21.69
CA GLY A 436 12.91 -9.64 -21.77
C GLY A 436 11.43 -9.32 -21.98
N ASP A 437 10.68 -10.29 -22.53
CA ASP A 437 9.22 -10.22 -22.64
C ASP A 437 8.57 -10.86 -21.41
N ALA A 438 8.28 -10.04 -20.40
CA ALA A 438 7.68 -10.50 -19.15
C ALA A 438 6.29 -11.13 -19.35
N GLN A 439 5.50 -10.64 -20.31
CA GLN A 439 4.16 -11.16 -20.58
C GLN A 439 4.23 -12.55 -21.19
N SER A 440 5.09 -12.76 -22.19
CA SER A 440 5.30 -14.08 -22.79
C SER A 440 5.80 -15.09 -21.76
N ILE A 441 6.77 -14.72 -20.91
CA ILE A 441 7.28 -15.59 -19.84
C ILE A 441 6.17 -15.93 -18.83
N ALA A 442 5.37 -14.94 -18.43
CA ALA A 442 4.26 -15.14 -17.49
C ALA A 442 3.18 -16.07 -18.07
N HIS A 443 2.86 -15.93 -19.36
CA HIS A 443 1.93 -16.80 -20.07
C HIS A 443 2.44 -18.24 -20.21
N GLU A 444 3.72 -18.43 -20.56
CA GLU A 444 4.34 -19.74 -20.64
C GLU A 444 4.33 -20.43 -19.27
N LEU A 445 4.79 -19.73 -18.22
CA LEU A 445 4.82 -20.28 -16.87
C LEU A 445 3.41 -20.60 -16.35
N LYS A 446 2.43 -19.73 -16.64
CA LYS A 446 1.01 -19.99 -16.32
C LYS A 446 0.53 -21.28 -16.99
N LYS A 447 0.77 -21.44 -18.29
CA LYS A 447 0.36 -22.63 -19.04
C LYS A 447 0.97 -23.90 -18.43
N VAL A 448 2.28 -23.90 -18.18
CA VAL A 448 2.98 -25.04 -17.55
C VAL A 448 2.37 -25.37 -16.19
N CYS A 449 2.03 -24.36 -15.37
CA CYS A 449 1.36 -24.61 -14.09
C CYS A 449 -0.05 -25.19 -14.30
N VAL A 450 -0.86 -24.65 -15.21
CA VAL A 450 -2.23 -25.15 -15.48
C VAL A 450 -2.19 -26.62 -15.91
N ASP A 451 -1.27 -26.97 -16.81
CA ASP A 451 -1.14 -28.34 -17.34
C ASP A 451 -0.73 -29.36 -16.26
N ASN A 452 -0.17 -28.90 -15.13
CA ASN A 452 0.24 -29.72 -13.98
C ASN A 452 -0.65 -29.50 -12.74
N GLY A 453 -1.94 -29.20 -12.92
CA GLY A 453 -2.89 -29.06 -11.80
C GLY A 453 -2.69 -27.80 -10.95
N GLY A 454 -1.89 -26.85 -11.45
CA GLY A 454 -1.69 -25.50 -10.93
C GLY A 454 -0.37 -25.23 -10.21
N SER A 455 0.54 -26.21 -10.12
CA SER A 455 1.90 -26.01 -9.63
C SER A 455 2.88 -26.78 -10.50
N ALA A 456 4.04 -26.20 -10.82
CA ALA A 456 5.02 -26.86 -11.68
C ALA A 456 6.42 -26.33 -11.44
N ASN A 457 7.43 -27.15 -11.75
CA ASN A 457 8.81 -26.69 -11.84
C ASN A 457 8.97 -25.70 -12.99
N LEU A 458 9.77 -24.66 -12.78
CA LEU A 458 10.05 -23.67 -13.82
C LEU A 458 10.84 -24.32 -14.98
N PRO A 459 10.46 -24.08 -16.25
CA PRO A 459 11.27 -24.44 -17.41
C PRO A 459 12.67 -23.82 -17.37
N THR A 460 13.67 -24.50 -17.93
CA THR A 460 15.09 -24.07 -17.89
C THR A 460 15.32 -22.67 -18.47
N SER A 461 14.59 -22.31 -19.52
CA SER A 461 14.59 -20.96 -20.12
C SER A 461 14.16 -19.92 -19.08
N ILE A 462 12.97 -20.09 -18.51
CA ILE A 462 12.39 -19.19 -17.51
C ILE A 462 13.26 -19.12 -16.25
N LYS A 463 13.83 -20.25 -15.79
CA LYS A 463 14.79 -20.26 -14.67
C LYS A 463 15.97 -19.35 -14.95
N THR A 464 16.50 -19.37 -16.17
CA THR A 464 17.65 -18.56 -16.56
C THR A 464 17.31 -17.06 -16.54
N ASP A 465 16.13 -16.69 -17.05
CA ASP A 465 15.67 -15.30 -17.08
C ASP A 465 15.41 -14.76 -15.67
N ILE A 466 14.69 -15.50 -14.83
CA ILE A 466 14.43 -15.09 -13.44
C ILE A 466 15.74 -15.04 -12.65
N LYS A 467 16.70 -15.95 -12.89
CA LYS A 467 18.01 -15.92 -12.24
C LYS A 467 18.83 -14.68 -12.61
N ARG A 468 18.75 -14.20 -13.86
CA ARG A 468 19.38 -12.93 -14.26
C ARG A 468 18.79 -11.76 -13.49
N VAL A 469 17.46 -11.71 -13.40
CA VAL A 469 16.75 -10.68 -12.63
C VAL A 469 17.12 -10.74 -11.15
N ALA A 470 17.17 -11.93 -10.55
CA ALA A 470 17.53 -12.12 -9.14
C ALA A 470 18.91 -11.54 -8.80
N LYS A 471 19.90 -11.75 -9.68
CA LYS A 471 21.26 -11.20 -9.53
C LYS A 471 21.30 -9.68 -9.62
N ILE A 472 20.50 -9.10 -10.51
CA ILE A 472 20.48 -7.64 -10.73
C ILE A 472 19.76 -6.92 -9.59
N LEU A 473 18.64 -7.47 -9.14
CA LEU A 473 17.96 -6.99 -7.95
C LEU A 473 18.76 -7.28 -6.68
N ASN A 474 19.67 -8.25 -6.74
CA ASN A 474 20.47 -8.75 -5.62
C ASN A 474 19.57 -9.23 -4.47
N ILE A 475 18.54 -10.01 -4.81
CA ILE A 475 17.55 -10.53 -3.86
C ILE A 475 17.63 -12.05 -3.83
N ASN A 476 18.26 -12.59 -2.79
CA ASN A 476 18.60 -14.01 -2.68
C ASN A 476 17.38 -14.93 -2.59
N TRP A 477 16.28 -14.48 -1.99
CA TRP A 477 15.05 -15.28 -1.92
C TRP A 477 14.38 -15.42 -3.29
N VAL A 478 14.68 -14.56 -4.27
CA VAL A 478 14.27 -14.81 -5.66
C VAL A 478 15.01 -16.03 -6.21
N GLU A 479 16.32 -16.14 -5.99
CA GLU A 479 17.09 -17.30 -6.44
C GLU A 479 16.60 -18.60 -5.77
N ARG A 480 16.36 -18.58 -4.45
CA ARG A 480 15.77 -19.74 -3.75
C ARG A 480 14.40 -20.12 -4.29
N GLY A 481 13.60 -19.12 -4.67
CA GLY A 481 12.27 -19.35 -5.23
C GLY A 481 12.28 -20.12 -6.55
N ILE A 482 13.36 -20.02 -7.35
CA ILE A 482 13.52 -20.70 -8.65
C ILE A 482 13.67 -22.22 -8.48
N ASP A 483 14.22 -22.66 -7.34
CA ASP A 483 14.43 -24.07 -7.04
C ASP A 483 13.14 -24.76 -6.54
N ASN A 484 12.14 -23.97 -6.15
CA ASN A 484 10.82 -24.45 -5.76
C ASN A 484 9.84 -24.46 -6.95
N GLU A 485 8.74 -25.22 -6.82
CA GLU A 485 7.65 -25.16 -7.79
C GLU A 485 7.01 -23.77 -7.83
N ALA A 486 6.81 -23.25 -9.04
CA ALA A 486 5.94 -22.11 -9.29
C ALA A 486 4.48 -22.49 -9.04
N ARG A 487 3.68 -21.55 -8.56
CA ARG A 487 2.27 -21.80 -8.20
C ARG A 487 1.32 -20.77 -8.77
N LEU A 488 0.19 -21.25 -9.28
CA LEU A 488 -0.94 -20.39 -9.60
C LEU A 488 -1.70 -20.02 -8.33
N ILE A 489 -1.89 -18.72 -8.15
CA ILE A 489 -2.69 -18.13 -7.08
C ILE A 489 -3.83 -17.30 -7.70
N CYS A 490 -4.92 -17.12 -6.95
CA CYS A 490 -6.04 -16.27 -7.35
C CYS A 490 -6.42 -15.29 -6.25
N SER A 491 -6.96 -14.14 -6.64
CA SER A 491 -7.45 -13.12 -5.70
C SER A 491 -8.77 -13.53 -5.04
N ARG A 492 -9.56 -14.39 -5.71
CA ARG A 492 -10.82 -14.95 -5.22
C ARG A 492 -10.98 -16.38 -5.72
N GLY A 493 -11.65 -17.23 -4.95
CA GLY A 493 -11.89 -18.61 -5.36
C GLY A 493 -12.67 -18.76 -6.68
N SER A 494 -13.63 -17.87 -6.91
CA SER A 494 -14.44 -17.83 -8.14
C SER A 494 -13.65 -17.55 -9.43
N THR A 495 -12.43 -17.01 -9.33
CA THR A 495 -11.55 -16.73 -10.47
C THR A 495 -10.31 -17.62 -10.47
N CYS A 496 -10.40 -18.83 -9.90
CA CYS A 496 -9.29 -19.78 -9.84
C CYS A 496 -8.84 -20.19 -11.26
N PRO A 497 -7.57 -19.93 -11.64
CA PRO A 497 -7.06 -20.27 -12.97
C PRO A 497 -6.60 -21.73 -13.09
N ARG A 498 -6.69 -22.52 -12.01
CA ARG A 498 -6.22 -23.92 -11.98
C ARG A 498 -7.21 -24.84 -12.68
N LYS A 499 -6.70 -25.92 -13.27
CA LYS A 499 -7.50 -26.98 -13.90
C LYS A 499 -7.05 -28.33 -13.33
N PRO A 500 -7.90 -29.05 -12.57
CA PRO A 500 -9.24 -28.65 -12.11
C PRO A 500 -9.19 -27.46 -11.15
N SER A 501 -10.31 -26.71 -11.04
CA SER A 501 -10.43 -25.62 -10.06
C SER A 501 -10.44 -26.18 -8.64
N CYS A 502 -9.78 -25.47 -7.72
CA CYS A 502 -9.78 -25.80 -6.28
C CYS A 502 -11.19 -25.84 -5.67
N TYR A 503 -12.15 -25.14 -6.28
CA TYR A 503 -13.50 -24.94 -5.73
C TYR A 503 -14.57 -25.78 -6.44
N GLU A 504 -14.26 -26.38 -7.60
CA GLU A 504 -15.17 -27.30 -8.30
C GLU A 504 -15.06 -28.74 -7.79
N SER A 505 -13.93 -29.09 -7.17
CA SER A 505 -13.56 -30.47 -6.83
C SER A 505 -13.94 -30.89 -5.40
N GLY A 506 -14.51 -30.00 -4.58
CA GLY A 506 -14.84 -30.30 -3.18
C GLY A 506 -13.64 -30.65 -2.27
N THR A 507 -12.41 -30.54 -2.77
CA THR A 507 -11.18 -30.98 -2.10
C THR A 507 -10.51 -29.92 -1.21
N CYS A 508 -11.07 -28.72 -1.11
CA CYS A 508 -10.59 -27.69 -0.17
C CYS A 508 -11.33 -27.79 1.17
N GLY A 509 -11.22 -28.93 1.85
CA GLY A 509 -11.55 -29.10 3.26
C GLY A 509 -10.28 -29.44 4.03
N GLY A 510 -9.71 -28.45 4.73
CA GLY A 510 -8.58 -28.59 5.63
C GLY A 510 -8.64 -27.50 6.68
#